data_AF-A0A382UX18-F1
#
_entry.id   AF-A0A382UX18-F1
#
_cell.length_a   1.000
_cell.length_b   1.000
_cell.length_c   1.000
_cell.angle_alpha   90.00
_cell.angle_beta   90.00
_cell.angle_gamma   90.00
#
_symmetry.space_group_name_H-M   'P 1'
#
loop_
_entity.id
_entity.type
_entity.pdbx_description
1 polymer ?
#
loop_
_entity_poly.entity_id
_entity_poly.type
_entity_poly.pdbx_seq_one_letter_code
_entity_poly.pdbx_strand_id
1 'polypeptide(L)'
;VMDYINKCKIKSFKDFTEFKKDKKNERIILMTTKAKKKYFDFKFNKNDTILFGRESAGVPQSVHKSVDYKLTIPIQKEARSLNIVASVAITLAEALKQNYYLQK
;
A
#
# COMPACT_ATOMS: atom_id res chain seq x y z
N VAL A 1 11.18 20.89 12.70
CA VAL A 1 10.41 20.44 11.52
C VAL A 1 11.25 19.42 10.80
N MET A 2 10.70 18.28 10.40
CA MET A 2 11.50 17.22 9.78
C MET A 2 11.75 17.49 8.28
N ASP A 3 13.01 17.39 7.88
CA ASP A 3 13.57 17.91 6.61
C ASP A 3 13.17 17.07 5.38
N TYR A 4 12.58 15.90 5.59
CA TYR A 4 12.25 14.96 4.52
C TYR A 4 11.00 15.33 3.72
N ILE A 5 10.09 16.13 4.26
CA ILE A 5 8.90 16.58 3.52
C ILE A 5 9.31 17.32 2.24
N ASN A 6 10.37 18.12 2.31
CA ASN A 6 10.90 18.86 1.16
C ASN A 6 11.54 17.94 0.10
N LYS A 7 11.86 16.69 0.45
CA LYS A 7 12.40 15.67 -0.46
C LYS A 7 11.31 14.76 -1.04
N CYS A 8 10.07 14.89 -0.56
CA CYS A 8 8.93 14.09 -1.02
C CYS A 8 8.16 14.79 -2.14
N LYS A 9 7.79 14.03 -3.18
CA LYS A 9 6.80 14.50 -4.17
C LYS A 9 5.41 14.12 -3.68
N ILE A 10 4.68 15.09 -3.14
CA ILE A 10 3.30 14.91 -2.71
C ILE A 10 2.38 15.34 -3.86
N LYS A 11 1.48 14.44 -4.25
CA LYS A 11 0.45 14.70 -5.27
C LYS A 11 -0.92 14.31 -4.71
N SER A 12 -1.85 15.25 -4.79
CA SER A 12 -3.24 15.04 -4.39
C SER A 12 -4.12 14.84 -5.63
N PHE A 13 -5.16 14.02 -5.49
CA PHE A 13 -6.14 13.74 -6.55
C PHE A 13 -7.53 14.05 -6.02
N LYS A 14 -8.43 14.51 -6.89
CA LYS A 14 -9.81 14.83 -6.52
C LYS A 14 -10.57 13.59 -6.05
N ASP A 15 -10.34 12.47 -6.71
CA ASP A 15 -10.96 11.19 -6.41
C ASP A 15 -10.09 10.00 -6.84
N PHE A 16 -10.57 8.80 -6.52
CA PHE A 16 -9.87 7.55 -6.84
C PHE A 16 -9.80 7.27 -8.36
N THR A 17 -10.76 7.75 -9.14
CA THR A 17 -10.78 7.55 -10.60
C THR A 17 -9.64 8.31 -11.25
N GLU A 18 -9.44 9.56 -10.84
CA GLU A 18 -8.31 10.39 -11.30
C GLU A 18 -6.97 9.77 -10.90
N PHE A 19 -6.83 9.33 -9.65
CA PHE A 19 -5.66 8.59 -9.17
C PHE A 19 -5.39 7.34 -10.01
N LYS A 20 -6.41 6.52 -10.28
CA LYS A 20 -6.26 5.29 -11.06
C LYS A 20 -5.84 5.58 -12.51
N LYS A 21 -6.32 6.68 -13.10
CA LYS A 21 -5.90 7.13 -14.44
C LYS A 21 -4.43 7.55 -14.47
N ASP A 22 -3.96 8.25 -13.44
CA ASP A 22 -2.55 8.61 -13.27
C ASP A 22 -1.66 7.37 -13.14
N LYS A 23 -2.15 6.35 -12.42
CA LYS A 23 -1.46 5.09 -12.14
C LYS A 23 -1.72 3.97 -13.15
N LYS A 24 -2.21 4.29 -14.36
CA LYS A 24 -2.62 3.30 -15.38
C LYS A 24 -1.55 2.29 -15.79
N ASN A 25 -0.26 2.64 -15.63
CA ASN A 25 0.89 1.78 -16.00
C ASN A 25 1.57 1.16 -14.77
N GLU A 26 0.99 1.30 -13.59
CA GLU A 26 1.52 0.79 -12.32
C GLU A 26 0.57 -0.27 -11.75
N ARG A 27 1.11 -1.27 -11.04
CA ARG A 27 0.26 -2.18 -10.29
C ARG A 27 -0.16 -1.47 -9.01
N ILE A 28 -1.46 -1.46 -8.72
CA ILE A 28 -2.00 -0.92 -7.47
C ILE A 28 -2.23 -2.09 -6.51
N ILE A 29 -1.51 -2.08 -5.39
CA ILE A 29 -1.57 -3.11 -4.34
C ILE A 29 -2.30 -2.52 -3.14
N LEU A 30 -3.51 -3.02 -2.85
CA LEU A 30 -4.27 -2.59 -1.70
C LEU A 30 -3.90 -3.39 -0.44
N MET A 31 -3.47 -2.70 0.61
CA MET A 31 -3.31 -3.28 1.94
C MET A 31 -4.65 -3.29 2.67
N THR A 32 -5.11 -4.47 3.08
CA THR A 32 -6.41 -4.65 3.76
C THR A 32 -6.46 -5.93 4.58
N THR A 33 -7.13 -5.87 5.74
CA THR A 33 -7.42 -7.04 6.58
C THR A 33 -8.34 -8.07 5.91
N LYS A 34 -9.05 -7.68 4.84
CA LYS A 34 -9.97 -8.55 4.08
C LYS A 34 -9.26 -9.44 3.04
N ALA A 35 -7.94 -9.27 2.86
CA ALA A 35 -7.18 -10.05 1.90
C ALA A 35 -6.73 -11.40 2.49
N LYS A 36 -6.58 -12.42 1.62
CA LYS A 36 -6.04 -13.73 2.01
C LYS A 36 -4.52 -13.82 1.81
N LYS A 37 -3.98 -13.12 0.81
CA LYS A 37 -2.56 -13.18 0.46
C LYS A 37 -1.75 -12.32 1.43
N LYS A 38 -0.70 -12.87 2.03
CA LYS A 38 0.17 -12.16 2.97
C LYS A 38 1.14 -11.26 2.19
N TYR A 39 1.50 -10.12 2.77
CA TYR A 39 2.38 -9.15 2.10
C TYR A 39 3.76 -9.73 1.75
N PHE A 40 4.34 -10.57 2.61
CA PHE A 40 5.65 -11.18 2.39
C PHE A 40 5.64 -12.35 1.40
N ASP A 41 4.47 -12.88 1.03
CA ASP A 41 4.33 -13.89 -0.04
C ASP A 41 4.10 -13.24 -1.42
N PHE A 42 4.11 -11.90 -1.48
CA PHE A 42 3.94 -11.13 -2.70
C PHE A 42 5.28 -10.67 -3.26
N LYS A 43 5.44 -10.76 -4.59
CA LYS A 43 6.60 -10.24 -5.31
C LYS A 43 6.35 -8.80 -5.72
N PHE A 44 6.94 -7.87 -4.97
CA PHE A 44 6.91 -6.44 -5.26
C PHE A 44 7.84 -6.09 -6.41
N ASN A 45 7.44 -5.11 -7.21
CA ASN A 45 8.21 -4.51 -8.29
C ASN A 45 8.50 -3.03 -7.97
N LYS A 46 9.56 -2.45 -8.55
CA LYS A 46 9.96 -1.05 -8.33
C LYS A 46 8.87 -0.01 -8.65
N ASN A 47 7.97 -0.33 -9.58
CA ASN A 47 6.89 0.56 -10.04
C ASN A 47 5.53 0.22 -9.41
N ASP A 48 5.51 -0.51 -8.30
CA ASP A 48 4.28 -0.81 -7.58
C ASP A 48 3.81 0.41 -6.77
N THR A 49 2.51 0.69 -6.86
CA THR A 49 1.83 1.64 -5.97
C THR A 49 1.17 0.87 -4.82
N ILE A 50 1.61 1.11 -3.58
CA ILE A 50 1.02 0.51 -2.38
C ILE A 50 -0.05 1.45 -1.83
N LEU A 51 -1.29 1.01 -1.84
CA LEU A 51 -2.47 1.77 -1.44
C LEU A 51 -2.93 1.37 -0.04
N PHE A 52 -3.15 2.38 0.81
CA PHE A 52 -3.72 2.22 2.14
C PHE A 52 -5.04 2.99 2.28
N GLY A 53 -5.93 2.46 3.12
CA GLY A 53 -7.18 3.13 3.47
C GLY A 53 -7.04 4.13 4.61
N ARG A 54 -8.16 4.80 4.89
CA ARG A 54 -8.28 5.62 6.11
C ARG A 54 -8.21 4.71 7.33
N GLU A 55 -7.55 5.16 8.39
CA GLU A 55 -7.35 4.35 9.60
C GLU A 55 -8.66 3.85 10.22
N SER A 56 -9.68 4.71 10.30
CA SER A 56 -10.98 4.37 10.91
C SER A 56 -11.95 3.64 10.01
N ALA A 57 -11.82 3.77 8.68
CA ALA A 57 -12.87 3.36 7.74
C ALA A 57 -12.37 2.44 6.62
N GLY A 58 -11.06 2.25 6.51
CA GLY A 58 -10.45 1.51 5.42
C GLY A 58 -10.72 2.15 4.06
N VAL A 59 -11.06 1.30 3.08
CA VAL A 59 -11.22 1.64 1.67
C VAL A 59 -12.64 1.30 1.20
N PRO A 60 -13.30 2.15 0.39
CA PRO A 60 -14.63 1.85 -0.16
C PRO A 60 -14.68 0.56 -0.99
N GLN A 61 -15.84 -0.09 -1.01
CA GLN A 61 -16.01 -1.35 -1.75
C GLN A 61 -15.76 -1.22 -3.26
N SER A 62 -16.06 -0.05 -3.85
CA SER A 62 -15.76 0.25 -5.26
C SER A 62 -14.26 0.13 -5.55
N VAL A 63 -13.42 0.66 -4.67
CA VAL A 63 -11.97 0.57 -4.80
C VAL A 63 -11.49 -0.88 -4.64
N HIS A 64 -12.02 -1.62 -3.65
CA HIS A 64 -11.72 -3.05 -3.47
C HIS A 64 -12.01 -3.93 -4.70
N LYS A 65 -13.04 -3.56 -5.49
CA LYS A 65 -13.41 -4.23 -6.74
C LYS A 65 -12.56 -3.79 -7.92
N SER A 66 -11.94 -2.61 -7.83
CA SER A 66 -11.22 -2.00 -8.95
C SER A 66 -9.72 -2.31 -8.99
N VAL A 67 -9.16 -2.90 -7.93
CA VAL A 67 -7.73 -3.23 -7.82
C VAL A 67 -7.53 -4.74 -7.90
N ASP A 68 -6.49 -5.15 -8.64
CA ASP A 68 -6.20 -6.56 -8.90
C ASP A 68 -5.47 -7.23 -7.73
N TYR A 69 -4.64 -6.47 -7.02
CA TYR A 69 -3.79 -6.99 -5.95
C TYR A 69 -4.27 -6.50 -4.58
N LYS A 70 -4.48 -7.45 -3.66
CA LYS A 70 -4.90 -7.22 -2.28
C LYS A 70 -4.05 -8.06 -1.35
N LEU A 71 -3.41 -7.44 -0.37
CA LEU A 71 -2.52 -8.08 0.59
C LEU A 71 -2.92 -7.76 2.02
N THR A 72 -2.56 -8.65 2.94
CA THR A 72 -2.77 -8.46 4.38
C THR A 72 -1.45 -8.56 5.14
N ILE A 73 -1.36 -7.83 6.25
CA ILE A 73 -0.36 -8.05 7.30
C ILE A 73 -1.02 -9.00 8.30
N PRO A 74 -0.51 -10.23 8.47
CA PRO A 74 -1.08 -11.16 9.45
C PRO A 74 -1.00 -10.57 10.86
N ILE A 75 -2.12 -10.58 11.55
CA ILE A 75 -2.28 -10.16 12.95
C ILE A 75 -3.01 -11.30 13.67
N GLN A 76 -2.76 -11.49 14.97
CA GLN A 76 -3.52 -12.47 15.75
C GLN A 76 -5.01 -12.13 15.77
N LYS A 77 -5.88 -13.16 15.78
CA LYS A 77 -7.33 -13.03 15.58
C LYS A 77 -8.03 -12.07 16.55
N GLU A 78 -7.51 -11.93 17.76
CA GLU A 78 -8.08 -11.09 18.83
C GLU A 78 -7.41 -9.72 18.96
N ALA A 79 -6.33 -9.49 18.20
CA ALA A 79 -5.62 -8.22 18.26
C ALA A 79 -6.32 -7.17 17.38
N ARG A 80 -6.24 -5.91 17.83
CA ARG A 80 -6.67 -4.76 17.04
C ARG A 80 -5.79 -4.60 15.81
N SER A 81 -6.35 -4.01 14.76
CA SER A 81 -5.58 -3.60 13.58
C SER A 81 -4.40 -2.72 13.98
N LEU A 82 -3.29 -2.90 13.28
CA LEU A 82 -2.14 -2.00 13.38
C LEU A 82 -2.54 -0.58 12.97
N ASN A 83 -1.89 0.42 13.58
CA ASN A 83 -2.03 1.79 13.11
C ASN A 83 -1.51 1.92 11.66
N ILE A 84 -1.93 3.00 11.00
CA ILE A 84 -1.59 3.22 9.59
C ILE A 84 -0.08 3.35 9.37
N VAL A 85 0.63 4.02 10.27
CA VAL A 85 2.08 4.26 10.16
C VAL A 85 2.87 2.97 10.20
N ALA A 86 2.58 2.08 11.16
CA ALA A 86 3.22 0.77 11.29
C ALA A 86 2.92 -0.12 10.09
N SER A 87 1.66 -0.10 9.62
CA SER A 87 1.26 -0.86 8.43
C SER A 87 2.02 -0.42 7.17
N VAL A 88 2.20 0.90 6.99
CA VAL A 88 3.02 1.47 5.91
C VAL A 88 4.47 1.08 6.05
N ALA A 89 5.05 1.25 7.24
CA ALA A 89 6.46 0.94 7.49
C ALA A 89 6.80 -0.54 7.22
N ILE A 90 5.99 -1.48 7.72
CA ILE A 90 6.19 -2.93 7.52
C ILE A 90 6.14 -3.28 6.03
N THR A 91 5.11 -2.80 5.32
CA THR A 91 4.91 -3.16 3.91
C THR A 91 5.98 -2.53 3.03
N LEU A 92 6.34 -1.26 3.29
CA LEU A 92 7.35 -0.55 2.54
C LEU A 92 8.75 -1.15 2.77
N ALA A 93 9.09 -1.52 4.00
CA ALA A 93 10.36 -2.18 4.31
C ALA A 93 10.53 -3.48 3.52
N GLU A 94 9.47 -4.29 3.41
CA GLU A 94 9.50 -5.52 2.62
C GLU A 94 9.63 -5.25 1.12
N ALA A 95 8.82 -4.33 0.58
CA ALA A 95 8.89 -3.95 -0.82
C ALA A 95 10.29 -3.41 -1.19
N LEU A 96 10.88 -2.59 -0.32
CA LEU A 96 12.25 -2.10 -0.48
C LEU A 96 13.25 -3.25 -0.38
N LYS A 97 13.16 -4.15 0.60
CA LYS A 97 14.05 -5.32 0.74
C LYS A 97 14.08 -6.16 -0.53
N GLN A 98 12.92 -6.45 -1.12
CA GLN A 98 12.84 -7.22 -2.38
C GLN A 98 13.43 -6.48 -3.58
N ASN A 99 13.31 -5.15 -3.62
CA ASN A 99 13.78 -4.33 -4.75
C ASN A 99 15.19 -3.75 -4.57
N TYR A 100 15.77 -3.81 -3.37
CA TYR A 100 17.09 -3.28 -3.06
C TYR A 100 18.19 -4.15 -3.67
N TYR A 101 18.04 -5.48 -3.64
CA TYR A 101 18.98 -6.41 -4.27
C TYR A 101 18.89 -6.44 -5.81
N LEU A 102 17.83 -5.88 -6.41
CA LEU A 102 17.69 -5.71 -7.87
C LEU A 102 18.41 -4.44 -8.38
N GLN A 103 19.36 -3.90 -7.62
CA GLN A 103 20.15 -2.71 -7.97
C GLN A 103 21.65 -2.99 -8.10
N LYS A 104 22.09 -4.23 -7.83
CA LYS A 104 23.40 -4.74 -8.26
C LYS A 104 23.21 -5.56 -9.53
#